data_AF-A0A7V9Q6Q0-F1
#
_entry.id   AF-A0A7V9Q6Q0-F1
#
_cell.length_a   1.000
_cell.length_b   1.000
_cell.length_c   1.000
_cell.angle_alpha   90.00
_cell.angle_beta   90.00
_cell.angle_gamma   90.00
#
_symmetry.space_group_name_H-M   'P 1'
#
loop_
_entity.id
_entity.type
_entity.pdbx_description
1 polymer ?
#
loop_
_entity_poly.entity_id
_entity_poly.type
_entity_poly.pdbx_seq_one_letter_code
_entity_poly.pdbx_strand_id
1 'polypeptide(L)'
;MTHKSSCERLDASAYLDGELDNAASLYFEEHIRECSSCAVTLAEQRRLLCLLDNAFGSPSEKKLLLPPNFAEVVTARAQSDMSGVRCRSEHRRALLFCAALTFAAFALLGAANLDAMLAPIGGAARIFGSILLMVARFFADAVGSLAVILRAAGGHLPIDPPSLKLFVWTLLASAVILLLRLIGSYHRTRASE
;
A
#
# COMPACT_ATOMS: atom_id res chain seq x y z
N MET A 1 -12.71 4.11 -42.49
CA MET A 1 -11.79 4.98 -43.25
C MET A 1 -12.03 6.45 -42.88
N THR A 2 -11.75 6.83 -41.63
CA THR A 2 -11.97 8.19 -41.08
C THR A 2 -10.82 8.61 -40.15
N HIS A 3 -9.59 8.15 -40.40
CA HIS A 3 -8.45 8.38 -39.51
C HIS A 3 -7.50 9.51 -39.95
N LYS A 4 -7.63 10.05 -41.17
CA LYS A 4 -6.62 10.96 -41.72
C LYS A 4 -6.60 12.34 -41.04
N SER A 5 -7.75 12.86 -40.61
CA SER A 5 -7.86 14.20 -40.01
C SER A 5 -7.43 14.27 -38.54
N SER A 6 -7.41 13.16 -37.80
CA SER A 6 -6.90 13.15 -36.42
C SER A 6 -5.38 13.03 -36.38
N CYS A 7 -4.78 12.30 -37.33
CA CYS A 7 -3.33 12.18 -37.46
C CYS A 7 -2.63 13.51 -37.81
N GLU A 8 -3.28 14.37 -38.59
CA GLU A 8 -2.69 15.65 -39.06
C GLU A 8 -2.61 16.72 -37.96
N ARG A 9 -3.39 16.57 -36.88
CA ARG A 9 -3.32 17.45 -35.69
C ARG A 9 -2.21 17.06 -34.71
N LEU A 10 -1.60 15.90 -34.89
CA LEU A 10 -0.69 15.29 -33.93
C LEU A 10 0.73 15.35 -34.48
N ASP A 11 1.51 16.29 -33.97
CA ASP A 11 2.89 16.46 -34.38
C ASP A 11 3.81 15.56 -33.54
N ALA A 12 4.30 14.49 -34.18
CA ALA A 12 5.24 13.56 -33.56
C ALA A 12 6.58 14.25 -33.19
N SER A 13 6.96 15.32 -33.89
CA SER A 13 8.17 16.08 -33.55
C SER A 13 8.00 16.88 -32.26
N ALA A 14 6.89 17.61 -32.10
CA ALA A 14 6.55 18.30 -30.87
C ALA A 14 6.45 17.36 -29.65
N TYR A 15 5.98 16.12 -29.85
CA TYR A 15 6.00 15.10 -28.80
C TYR A 15 7.43 14.66 -28.42
N LEU A 16 8.31 14.48 -29.42
CA LEU A 16 9.71 14.08 -29.18
C LEU A 16 10.54 15.18 -28.51
N ASP A 17 10.28 16.44 -28.86
CA ASP A 17 10.95 17.60 -28.29
C ASP A 17 10.38 17.98 -26.90
N GLY A 18 9.26 17.36 -26.50
CA GLY A 18 8.61 17.61 -25.21
C GLY A 18 7.87 18.95 -25.14
N GLU A 19 7.50 19.51 -26.29
CA GLU A 19 6.78 20.80 -26.39
C GLU A 19 5.27 20.66 -26.20
N LEU A 20 4.74 19.43 -26.23
CA LEU A 20 3.33 19.17 -25.95
C LEU A 20 3.03 19.32 -24.45
N ASP A 21 1.88 19.93 -24.16
CA ASP A 21 1.36 19.94 -22.78
C ASP A 21 0.96 18.52 -22.33
N ASN A 22 0.74 18.36 -21.02
CA ASN A 22 0.44 17.04 -20.45
C ASN A 22 -0.83 16.43 -21.05
N ALA A 23 -1.84 17.24 -21.37
CA ALA A 23 -3.09 16.78 -21.95
C ALA A 23 -2.92 16.29 -23.39
N ALA A 24 -2.21 17.05 -24.23
CA ALA A 24 -1.91 16.65 -25.61
C ALA A 24 -0.95 15.46 -25.67
N SER A 25 0.00 15.35 -24.74
CA SER A 25 0.90 14.20 -24.64
C SER A 25 0.14 12.91 -24.35
N LEU A 26 -0.80 12.93 -23.40
CA LEU A 26 -1.64 11.77 -23.10
C LEU A 26 -2.54 11.39 -24.28
N TYR A 27 -3.13 12.37 -24.95
CA TYR A 27 -3.95 12.13 -26.14
C TYR A 27 -3.13 11.54 -27.29
N PHE A 28 -1.90 12.03 -27.50
CA PHE A 28 -0.97 11.47 -28.48
C PHE A 28 -0.60 10.03 -28.16
N GLU A 29 -0.30 9.72 -26.89
CA GLU A 29 0.00 8.36 -26.43
C GLU A 29 -1.16 7.38 -26.60
N GLU A 30 -2.39 7.84 -26.37
CA GLU A 30 -3.59 7.04 -26.65
C GLU A 30 -3.75 6.81 -28.15
N HIS A 31 -3.59 7.85 -28.96
CA HIS A 31 -3.72 7.77 -30.42
C HIS A 31 -2.72 6.79 -31.06
N ILE A 32 -1.44 6.81 -30.66
CA ILE A 32 -0.42 5.91 -31.24
C ILE A 32 -0.65 4.43 -30.90
N ARG A 33 -1.43 4.12 -29.85
CA ARG A 33 -1.82 2.74 -29.54
C ARG A 33 -2.84 2.19 -30.54
N GLU A 34 -3.68 3.07 -31.10
CA GLU A 34 -4.74 2.71 -32.04
C GLU A 34 -4.32 2.93 -33.50
N CYS A 35 -3.40 3.85 -33.75
CA CYS A 35 -2.97 4.26 -35.09
C CYS A 35 -1.56 3.78 -35.42
N SER A 36 -1.48 2.70 -36.20
CA SER A 36 -0.19 2.11 -36.61
C SER A 36 0.67 3.04 -37.48
N SER A 37 0.06 3.89 -38.31
CA SER A 37 0.82 4.83 -39.15
C SER A 37 1.57 5.87 -38.31
N CYS A 38 0.92 6.45 -37.30
CA CYS A 38 1.55 7.41 -36.40
C CYS A 38 2.64 6.76 -35.55
N ALA A 39 2.43 5.52 -35.11
CA ALA A 39 3.44 4.76 -34.38
C ALA A 39 4.71 4.51 -35.22
N VAL A 40 4.54 4.19 -36.51
CA VAL A 40 5.67 4.01 -37.44
C VAL A 40 6.42 5.33 -37.64
N THR A 41 5.72 6.44 -37.90
CA THR A 41 6.36 7.76 -38.06
C THR A 41 7.16 8.15 -36.82
N LEU A 42 6.60 7.96 -35.62
CA LEU A 42 7.27 8.23 -34.35
C LEU A 42 8.54 7.37 -34.19
N ALA A 43 8.48 6.09 -34.57
CA ALA A 43 9.62 5.19 -34.50
C ALA A 43 10.74 5.59 -35.48
N GLU A 44 10.38 6.02 -36.70
CA GLU A 44 11.33 6.51 -37.71
C GLU A 44 12.05 7.78 -37.23
N GLN A 45 11.30 8.75 -36.69
CA GLN A 45 11.87 9.98 -36.14
C GLN A 45 12.80 9.70 -34.95
N ARG A 46 12.40 8.82 -34.01
CA ARG A 46 13.27 8.38 -32.91
C ARG A 46 14.55 7.73 -33.42
N ARG A 47 14.45 6.86 -34.43
CA ARG A 47 15.61 6.22 -35.03
C ARG A 47 16.56 7.25 -35.64
N LEU A 48 16.02 8.26 -36.32
CA LEU A 48 16.82 9.35 -36.88
C LEU A 48 17.52 10.15 -35.79
N LEU A 49 16.82 10.50 -34.70
CA LEU A 49 17.44 11.17 -33.54
C LEU A 49 18.57 10.34 -32.92
N CYS A 50 18.38 9.03 -32.75
CA CYS A 50 19.44 8.13 -32.28
C CYS A 50 20.64 8.07 -33.24
N LEU A 51 20.42 8.12 -34.56
CA LEU A 51 21.50 8.17 -35.54
C LEU A 51 22.25 9.49 -35.48
N LEU A 52 21.54 10.60 -35.31
CA LEU A 52 22.13 11.93 -35.14
C LEU A 52 22.96 11.99 -33.84
N ASP A 53 22.44 11.49 -32.72
CA ASP A 53 23.16 11.45 -31.45
C ASP A 53 24.43 10.55 -31.52
N ASN A 54 24.40 9.51 -32.35
CA ASN A 54 25.59 8.70 -32.59
C ASN A 54 26.59 9.37 -33.54
N ALA A 55 26.12 10.09 -34.57
CA ALA A 55 26.97 10.74 -35.55
C ALA A 55 27.61 12.04 -35.04
N PHE A 56 26.86 12.82 -34.25
CA PHE A 56 27.25 14.12 -33.71
C PHE A 56 27.63 14.08 -32.24
N GLY A 57 27.35 12.99 -31.53
CA GLY A 57 27.77 12.81 -30.13
C GLY A 57 29.29 12.81 -30.03
N SER A 58 29.86 13.96 -29.67
CA SER A 58 31.28 14.17 -29.49
C SER A 58 31.88 13.07 -28.59
N PRO A 59 32.99 12.41 -28.96
CA PRO A 59 33.66 11.46 -28.07
C PRO A 59 34.15 12.11 -26.77
N SER A 60 34.26 13.44 -26.73
CA SER A 60 34.59 14.26 -25.57
C SER A 60 33.43 14.50 -24.59
N GLU A 61 32.17 14.50 -25.05
CA GLU A 61 30.99 14.61 -24.16
C GLU A 61 30.52 13.24 -23.65
N LYS A 62 30.77 12.16 -24.40
CA LYS A 62 30.48 10.77 -23.99
C LYS A 62 31.41 10.21 -22.88
N LYS A 63 32.42 10.96 -22.46
CA LYS A 63 33.21 10.69 -21.24
C LYS A 63 32.81 11.64 -20.11
N LEU A 64 31.50 11.75 -19.83
CA LEU A 64 31.13 11.92 -18.42
C LEU A 64 31.82 10.77 -17.69
N LEU A 65 32.75 11.09 -16.77
CA LEU A 65 33.48 10.12 -15.99
C LEU A 65 32.49 9.40 -15.07
N LEU A 66 31.76 8.44 -15.63
CA LEU A 66 30.89 7.57 -14.88
C LEU A 66 31.79 6.77 -13.94
N PRO A 67 31.48 6.75 -12.64
CA PRO A 67 32.14 5.83 -11.72
C PRO A 67 32.11 4.42 -12.28
N PRO A 68 33.17 3.61 -12.10
CA PRO A 68 33.24 2.25 -12.65
C PRO A 68 32.06 1.37 -12.19
N ASN A 69 31.46 1.70 -11.05
CA ASN A 69 30.34 0.96 -10.46
C ASN A 69 28.98 1.63 -10.72
N PHE A 70 28.88 2.64 -11.60
CA PHE A 70 27.62 3.35 -11.84
C PHE A 70 26.52 2.43 -12.35
N ALA A 71 26.85 1.56 -13.32
CA ALA A 71 25.89 0.59 -13.85
C ALA A 71 25.43 -0.40 -12.77
N GLU A 72 26.35 -0.84 -11.89
CA GLU A 72 26.01 -1.75 -10.78
C GLU A 72 25.14 -1.04 -9.72
N VAL A 73 25.47 0.19 -9.35
CA VAL A 73 24.69 0.98 -8.39
C VAL A 73 23.31 1.32 -8.95
N VAL A 74 23.20 1.72 -10.22
CA VAL A 74 21.92 2.04 -10.84
C VAL A 74 21.07 0.79 -11.02
N THR A 75 21.65 -0.36 -11.40
CA THR A 75 20.87 -1.61 -11.51
C THR A 75 20.44 -2.13 -10.14
N ALA A 76 21.34 -2.13 -9.14
CA ALA A 76 21.00 -2.51 -7.78
C ALA A 76 19.93 -1.58 -7.19
N ARG A 77 20.02 -0.28 -7.43
CA ARG A 77 19.01 0.69 -6.97
C ARG A 77 17.71 0.57 -7.75
N ALA A 78 17.71 0.37 -9.06
CA ALA A 78 16.49 0.12 -9.83
C ALA A 78 15.77 -1.17 -9.40
N GLN A 79 16.52 -2.21 -9.01
CA GLN A 79 15.95 -3.47 -8.52
C GLN A 79 15.44 -3.37 -7.07
N SER A 80 16.18 -2.67 -6.20
CA SER A 80 15.84 -2.56 -4.78
C SER A 80 14.85 -1.42 -4.49
N ASP A 81 14.92 -0.34 -5.25
CA ASP A 81 14.12 0.86 -5.11
C ASP A 81 12.83 0.74 -5.93
N MET A 82 12.02 -0.25 -5.55
CA MET A 82 10.61 -0.37 -5.97
C MET A 82 9.70 0.56 -5.15
N SER A 83 10.26 1.54 -4.44
CA SER A 83 9.52 2.40 -3.51
C SER A 83 8.47 3.28 -4.22
N GLY A 84 8.68 3.58 -5.51
CA GLY A 84 7.71 4.26 -6.37
C GLY A 84 6.56 3.38 -6.86
N VAL A 85 6.74 2.05 -6.94
CA VAL A 85 5.70 1.09 -7.36
C VAL A 85 4.95 0.50 -6.15
N ARG A 86 5.56 0.48 -4.97
CA ARG A 86 4.94 0.03 -3.72
C ARG A 86 4.54 1.22 -2.86
N CYS A 87 3.47 1.89 -3.27
CA CYS A 87 2.87 2.91 -2.44
C CYS A 87 2.36 2.27 -1.13
N ARG A 88 2.80 2.78 0.02
CA ARG A 88 2.41 2.28 1.36
C ARG A 88 0.90 2.34 1.59
N SER A 89 0.21 3.20 0.84
CA SER A 89 -1.25 3.32 0.76
C SER A 89 -1.91 2.14 0.03
N GLU A 90 -1.26 1.54 -0.97
CA GLU A 90 -1.76 0.35 -1.66
C GLU A 90 -1.72 -0.89 -0.77
N HIS A 91 -0.68 -1.06 0.04
CA HIS A 91 -0.63 -2.15 1.02
C HIS A 91 -1.76 -2.05 2.05
N ARG A 92 -2.12 -0.83 2.47
CA ARG A 92 -3.27 -0.62 3.37
C ARG A 92 -4.60 -0.92 2.68
N ARG A 93 -4.75 -0.52 1.41
CA ARG A 93 -5.95 -0.84 0.62
C ARG A 93 -6.08 -2.35 0.39
N ALA A 94 -5.00 -3.03 0.03
CA ALA A 94 -4.97 -4.48 -0.18
C ALA A 94 -5.33 -5.24 1.10
N LEU A 95 -4.78 -4.84 2.26
CA LEU A 95 -5.15 -5.43 3.55
C LEU A 95 -6.63 -5.23 3.88
N LEU A 96 -7.19 -4.06 3.57
CA LEU A 96 -8.59 -3.76 3.82
C LEU A 96 -9.51 -4.62 2.94
N PHE A 97 -9.17 -4.81 1.66
CA PHE A 97 -9.90 -5.72 0.77
C PHE A 97 -9.78 -7.18 1.21
N CYS A 98 -8.60 -7.64 1.61
CA CYS A 98 -8.43 -8.99 2.17
C CYS A 98 -9.29 -9.20 3.43
N ALA A 99 -9.28 -8.24 4.37
CA ALA A 99 -10.10 -8.32 5.58
C ALA A 99 -11.60 -8.34 5.24
N ALA A 100 -12.06 -7.47 4.34
CA ALA A 100 -13.45 -7.45 3.89
C ALA A 100 -13.86 -8.76 3.21
N LEU A 101 -13.01 -9.33 2.35
CA LEU A 101 -13.28 -10.62 1.68
C LEU A 101 -13.34 -11.78 2.68
N THR A 102 -12.43 -11.82 3.66
CA THR A 102 -12.49 -12.86 4.70
C THR A 102 -13.77 -12.76 5.52
N PHE A 103 -14.19 -11.55 5.89
CA PHE A 103 -15.42 -11.33 6.64
C PHE A 103 -16.66 -11.70 5.81
N ALA A 104 -16.68 -11.32 4.53
CA ALA A 104 -17.75 -11.69 3.60
C ALA A 104 -17.83 -13.20 3.38
N ALA A 105 -16.69 -13.89 3.24
CA ALA A 105 -16.64 -15.34 3.14
C ALA A 105 -17.19 -16.00 4.42
N PHE A 106 -16.79 -15.54 5.60
CA PHE A 106 -17.33 -16.02 6.88
C PHE A 106 -18.83 -15.78 7.02
N ALA A 107 -19.32 -14.61 6.60
CA ALA A 107 -20.75 -14.29 6.64
C ALA A 107 -21.56 -15.17 5.67
N LEU A 108 -21.07 -15.39 4.45
CA LEU A 108 -21.71 -16.23 3.44
C LEU A 108 -21.70 -17.72 3.83
N LEU A 109 -20.59 -18.22 4.37
CA LEU A 109 -20.51 -19.59 4.87
C LEU A 109 -21.36 -19.79 6.12
N GLY A 110 -21.43 -18.79 7.01
CA GLY A 110 -22.26 -18.83 8.21
C GLY A 110 -23.76 -18.73 7.94
N ALA A 111 -24.18 -18.02 6.88
CA ALA A 111 -25.59 -17.84 6.55
C ALA A 111 -26.21 -19.05 5.81
N ALA A 112 -25.41 -19.84 5.09
CA ALA A 112 -25.95 -20.86 4.19
C ALA A 112 -26.01 -22.28 4.75
N ASN A 113 -25.21 -22.66 5.76
CA ASN A 113 -25.07 -24.07 6.17
C ASN A 113 -24.73 -24.29 7.67
N LEU A 114 -25.38 -23.57 8.58
CA LEU A 114 -25.24 -23.83 10.03
C LEU A 114 -25.66 -25.27 10.39
N ASP A 115 -26.73 -25.80 9.80
CA ASP A 115 -27.24 -27.13 10.18
C ASP A 115 -26.45 -28.31 9.58
N ALA A 116 -25.85 -28.14 8.40
CA ALA A 116 -25.13 -29.22 7.70
C ALA A 116 -23.66 -29.36 8.15
N MET A 117 -23.03 -28.27 8.62
CA MET A 117 -21.66 -28.31 9.16
C MET A 117 -21.58 -28.80 10.61
N LEU A 118 -22.70 -28.82 11.37
CA LEU A 118 -22.68 -29.28 12.76
C LEU A 118 -22.60 -30.81 12.93
N ALA A 119 -22.84 -31.60 11.87
CA ALA A 119 -22.82 -33.07 11.95
C ALA A 119 -21.42 -33.68 12.21
N PRO A 120 -20.32 -33.23 11.56
CA PRO A 120 -18.97 -33.71 11.90
C PRO A 120 -18.26 -32.85 12.96
N ILE A 121 -18.82 -31.70 13.36
CA ILE A 121 -18.20 -30.75 14.31
C ILE A 121 -18.20 -31.25 15.76
N GLY A 122 -18.99 -32.26 16.12
CA GLY A 122 -18.97 -32.82 17.49
C GLY A 122 -17.57 -33.28 17.95
N GLY A 123 -16.70 -33.70 17.02
CA GLY A 123 -15.30 -34.06 17.29
C GLY A 123 -14.35 -32.86 17.33
N ALA A 124 -14.41 -31.99 16.32
CA ALA A 124 -13.48 -30.85 16.19
C ALA A 124 -13.82 -29.69 17.15
N ALA A 125 -15.10 -29.41 17.42
CA ALA A 125 -15.51 -28.43 18.42
C ALA A 125 -15.23 -28.88 19.85
N ARG A 126 -15.08 -30.18 20.13
CA ARG A 126 -14.56 -30.61 21.43
C ARG A 126 -13.09 -30.25 21.61
N ILE A 127 -12.28 -30.37 20.56
CA ILE A 127 -10.85 -30.03 20.62
C ILE A 127 -10.65 -28.52 20.61
N PHE A 128 -11.32 -27.79 19.72
CA PHE A 128 -11.28 -26.32 19.74
C PHE A 128 -11.95 -25.74 20.98
N GLY A 129 -13.06 -26.33 21.42
CA GLY A 129 -13.73 -25.95 22.66
C GLY A 129 -12.91 -26.26 23.90
N SER A 130 -12.16 -27.36 23.94
CA SER A 130 -11.26 -27.67 25.06
C SER A 130 -10.05 -26.74 25.07
N ILE A 131 -9.46 -26.42 23.90
CA ILE A 131 -8.38 -25.44 23.79
C ILE A 131 -8.87 -24.05 24.18
N LEU A 132 -10.02 -23.61 23.66
CA LEU A 132 -10.60 -22.31 23.99
C LEU A 132 -11.00 -22.21 25.46
N LEU A 133 -11.56 -23.28 26.03
CA LEU A 133 -11.87 -23.36 27.47
C LEU A 133 -10.59 -23.38 28.31
N MET A 134 -9.53 -24.03 27.84
CA MET A 134 -8.23 -24.06 28.52
C MET A 134 -7.58 -22.67 28.48
N VAL A 135 -7.64 -21.97 27.35
CA VAL A 135 -7.20 -20.57 27.22
C VAL A 135 -8.07 -19.64 28.08
N ALA A 136 -9.39 -19.79 28.06
CA ALA A 136 -10.31 -19.01 28.88
C ALA A 136 -10.10 -19.26 30.38
N ARG A 137 -9.83 -20.51 30.78
CA ARG A 137 -9.41 -20.84 32.16
C ARG A 137 -8.04 -20.27 32.48
N PHE A 138 -7.09 -20.32 31.56
CA PHE A 138 -5.77 -19.70 31.77
C PHE A 138 -5.88 -18.20 31.98
N PHE A 139 -6.74 -17.52 31.21
CA PHE A 139 -7.01 -16.09 31.42
C PHE A 139 -7.82 -15.83 32.69
N ALA A 140 -8.81 -16.67 33.03
CA ALA A 140 -9.57 -16.52 34.27
C ALA A 140 -8.70 -16.77 35.52
N ASP A 141 -7.80 -17.75 35.48
CA ASP A 141 -6.84 -18.05 36.54
C ASP A 141 -5.69 -17.04 36.57
N ALA A 142 -5.26 -16.50 35.43
CA ALA A 142 -4.31 -15.38 35.37
C ALA A 142 -4.92 -14.10 35.92
N VAL A 143 -6.19 -13.81 35.63
CA VAL A 143 -6.93 -12.67 36.21
C VAL A 143 -7.18 -12.91 37.70
N GLY A 144 -7.49 -14.14 38.11
CA GLY A 144 -7.66 -14.50 39.52
C GLY A 144 -6.37 -14.38 40.33
N SER A 145 -5.26 -14.89 39.82
CA SER A 145 -3.93 -14.75 40.45
C SER A 145 -3.43 -13.31 40.42
N LEU A 146 -3.65 -12.58 39.33
CA LEU A 146 -3.39 -11.14 39.27
C LEU A 146 -4.26 -10.38 40.26
N ALA A 147 -5.53 -10.76 40.46
CA ALA A 147 -6.44 -10.14 41.43
C ALA A 147 -6.05 -10.46 42.87
N VAL A 148 -5.55 -11.66 43.17
CA VAL A 148 -5.01 -12.01 44.49
C VAL A 148 -3.70 -11.28 44.75
N ILE A 149 -2.82 -11.15 43.75
CA ILE A 149 -1.59 -10.33 43.85
C ILE A 149 -1.95 -8.85 43.99
N LEU A 150 -2.96 -8.35 43.26
CA LEU A 150 -3.48 -6.99 43.41
C LEU A 150 -4.14 -6.78 44.77
N ARG A 151 -4.77 -7.80 45.35
CA ARG A 151 -5.43 -7.72 46.67
C ARG A 151 -4.41 -7.85 47.82
N ALA A 152 -3.36 -8.65 47.64
CA ALA A 152 -2.25 -8.77 48.57
C ALA A 152 -1.32 -7.55 48.51
N ALA A 153 -1.08 -6.99 47.33
CA ALA A 153 -0.38 -5.71 47.16
C ALA A 153 -1.27 -4.50 47.53
N GLY A 154 -2.58 -4.61 47.30
CA GLY A 154 -3.59 -3.57 47.57
C GLY A 154 -4.03 -3.46 49.02
N GLY A 155 -3.64 -4.40 49.90
CA GLY A 155 -3.83 -4.25 51.35
C GLY A 155 -3.02 -3.09 51.96
N HIS A 156 -2.03 -2.56 51.23
CA HIS A 156 -1.20 -1.44 51.65
C HIS A 156 -1.41 -0.15 50.84
N LEU A 157 -2.30 -0.15 49.84
CA LEU A 157 -2.66 1.05 49.12
C LEU A 157 -4.12 1.41 49.41
N PRO A 158 -4.40 2.51 50.13
CA PRO A 158 -5.76 3.03 50.23
C PRO A 158 -6.21 3.44 48.82
N ILE A 159 -6.98 2.57 48.16
CA ILE A 159 -7.58 2.84 46.86
C ILE A 159 -8.76 3.78 47.12
N ASP A 160 -8.47 5.07 47.15
CA ASP A 160 -9.49 6.11 47.18
C ASP A 160 -10.20 6.18 45.82
N PRO A 161 -11.55 6.30 45.77
CA PRO A 161 -12.35 6.40 44.55
C PRO A 161 -11.90 7.46 43.50
N PRO A 162 -11.22 8.58 43.85
CA PRO A 162 -10.61 9.46 42.85
C PRO A 162 -9.48 8.83 42.01
N SER A 163 -8.74 7.85 42.53
CA SER A 163 -7.56 7.28 41.86
C SER A 163 -7.92 6.40 40.65
N LEU A 164 -9.02 5.65 40.75
CA LEU A 164 -9.52 4.82 39.66
C LEU A 164 -10.14 5.66 38.54
N LYS A 165 -10.78 6.78 38.89
CA LYS A 165 -11.22 7.79 37.91
C LYS A 165 -10.01 8.36 37.15
N LEU A 166 -8.94 8.71 37.85
CA LEU A 166 -7.70 9.19 37.22
C LEU A 166 -7.13 8.17 36.22
N PHE A 167 -7.08 6.88 36.58
CA PHE A 167 -6.57 5.85 35.66
C PHE A 167 -7.41 5.73 34.37
N VAL A 168 -8.74 5.68 34.49
CA VAL A 168 -9.64 5.63 33.32
C VAL A 168 -9.48 6.89 32.45
N TRP A 169 -9.36 8.07 33.07
CA TRP A 169 -9.10 9.32 32.35
C TRP A 169 -7.73 9.33 31.65
N THR A 170 -6.68 8.77 32.26
CA THR A 170 -5.36 8.66 31.60
C THR A 170 -5.38 7.71 30.41
N LEU A 171 -6.12 6.60 30.52
CA LEU A 171 -6.26 5.63 29.43
C LEU A 171 -7.06 6.23 28.26
N LEU A 172 -8.16 6.92 28.56
CA LEU A 172 -8.94 7.67 27.57
C LEU A 172 -8.10 8.78 26.89
N ALA A 173 -7.36 9.56 27.68
CA ALA A 173 -6.49 10.62 27.16
C ALA A 173 -5.40 10.05 26.25
N SER A 174 -4.80 8.91 26.61
CA SER A 174 -3.80 8.24 25.78
C SER A 174 -4.37 7.78 24.43
N ALA A 175 -5.59 7.24 24.42
CA ALA A 175 -6.27 6.82 23.20
C ALA A 175 -6.61 8.00 22.28
N VAL A 176 -7.07 9.12 22.85
CA VAL A 176 -7.37 10.35 22.09
C VAL A 176 -6.10 10.98 21.50
N ILE A 177 -4.99 11.01 22.26
CA ILE A 177 -3.69 11.52 21.76
C ILE A 177 -3.18 10.65 20.60
N LEU A 178 -3.32 9.33 20.68
CA LEU A 178 -2.96 8.41 19.60
C LEU A 178 -3.78 8.68 18.32
N LEU A 179 -5.10 8.88 18.45
CA LEU A 179 -5.98 9.22 17.34
C LEU A 179 -5.62 10.57 16.69
N LEU A 180 -5.37 11.60 17.50
CA LEU A 180 -4.99 12.93 17.00
C LEU A 180 -3.63 12.92 16.30
N ARG A 181 -2.66 12.15 16.80
CA ARG A 181 -1.36 11.96 16.11
C ARG A 181 -1.54 11.26 14.77
N LEU A 182 -2.45 10.30 14.68
CA LEU A 182 -2.80 9.61 13.44
C LEU A 182 -3.39 10.58 12.41
N ILE A 183 -4.34 11.43 12.83
CA ILE A 183 -4.99 12.43 11.97
C ILE A 183 -4.00 13.52 11.54
N GLY A 184 -3.16 14.01 12.46
CA GLY A 184 -2.14 15.01 12.14
C GLY A 184 -1.07 14.49 11.17
N SER A 185 -0.67 13.23 11.32
CA SER A 185 0.25 12.57 10.38
C SER A 185 -0.38 12.40 8.99
N TYR A 186 -1.69 12.12 8.93
CA TYR A 186 -2.46 11.98 7.69
C TYR A 186 -2.60 13.32 6.94
N HIS A 187 -2.78 14.42 7.67
CA HIS A 187 -2.89 15.75 7.05
C HIS A 187 -1.56 16.30 6.55
N ARG A 188 -0.44 16.07 7.25
CA ARG A 188 0.89 16.52 6.78
C ARG A 188 1.32 15.84 5.49
N THR A 189 1.02 14.55 5.34
CA THR A 189 1.37 13.82 4.10
C THR A 189 0.56 14.25 2.89
N ARG A 190 -0.56 14.95 3.10
CA ARG A 190 -1.45 15.44 2.04
C ARG A 190 -1.16 16.88 1.61
N ALA A 191 -0.29 17.59 2.34
CA ALA A 191 0.12 18.97 2.05
C ALA A 191 1.51 19.03 1.39
N SER A 192 2.15 17.88 1.20
CA SER A 192 3.46 17.72 0.53
C SER A 192 3.34 17.06 -0.85
N GLU A 193 2.12 16.87 -1.34
CA GLU A 193 1.77 16.58 -2.74
C GLU A 193 1.19 17.86 -3.35
#